data_AF-A0A965CXI2-F1
#
_entry.id   AF-A0A965CXI2-F1
#
_cell.length_a   1.000
_cell.length_b   1.000
_cell.length_c   1.000
_cell.angle_alpha   90.00
_cell.angle_beta   90.00
_cell.angle_gamma   90.00
#
_symmetry.space_group_name_H-M   'P 1'
#
loop_
_entity.id
_entity.type
_entity.pdbx_description
1 polymer ?
#
loop_
_entity_poly.entity_id
_entity_poly.type
_entity_poly.pdbx_seq_one_letter_code
_entity_poly.pdbx_strand_id
1 'polypeptide(L)'
;DYLSKPTTLDALKAKIEHWVTTGGNVTVENDPAETTAPAAAPASAPADAPLDSTTLNEFTGGDASLRREILLQFMASDEPDAAELRQALAGDDCATIAKTAHRVKGASRMIGAQPYANVAERIERAGREGDLAAAKGCIADFEREQARLAAYLHSETGEA
;
A
#
# COMPACT_ATOMS: atom_id res chain seq x y z
N ASP A 1 -17.33 8.16 -21.73
CA ASP A 1 -16.55 8.80 -20.66
C ASP A 1 -15.91 7.70 -19.82
N TYR A 2 -14.67 7.96 -19.38
CA TYR A 2 -13.76 7.17 -18.55
C TYR A 2 -12.92 6.03 -19.17
N LEU A 3 -11.59 6.14 -19.01
CA LEU A 3 -10.53 5.46 -19.76
C LEU A 3 -9.54 4.74 -18.84
N SER A 4 -9.16 3.56 -19.30
CA SER A 4 -8.26 2.54 -18.77
C SER A 4 -6.79 2.95 -18.59
N LYS A 5 -6.10 2.12 -17.80
CA LYS A 5 -4.64 2.00 -17.60
C LYS A 5 -3.89 1.78 -18.93
N PRO A 6 -2.68 2.34 -19.16
CA PRO A 6 -1.85 1.92 -20.30
C PRO A 6 -0.71 0.96 -19.90
N THR A 7 -0.50 -0.06 -20.73
CA THR A 7 0.62 -1.02 -20.71
C THR A 7 1.47 -0.80 -21.98
N THR A 8 2.80 -0.84 -21.87
CA THR A 8 3.90 -0.67 -22.86
C THR A 8 4.51 0.74 -23.05
N LEU A 9 5.85 0.77 -23.01
CA LEU A 9 6.71 1.94 -22.84
C LEU A 9 6.76 2.89 -24.05
N ASP A 10 6.45 2.41 -25.25
CA ASP A 10 6.38 3.26 -26.46
C ASP A 10 5.10 4.12 -26.47
N ALA A 11 4.00 3.60 -25.88
CA ALA A 11 2.76 4.34 -25.66
C ALA A 11 2.85 5.37 -24.52
N LEU A 12 3.83 5.23 -23.63
CA LEU A 12 4.11 6.19 -22.55
C LEU A 12 4.79 7.47 -23.08
N LYS A 13 5.63 7.35 -24.13
CA LYS A 13 6.43 8.48 -24.63
C LYS A 13 5.63 9.47 -25.46
N ALA A 14 4.69 8.99 -26.29
CA ALA A 14 3.85 9.86 -27.13
C ALA A 14 2.77 10.62 -26.34
N LYS A 15 2.32 10.11 -25.18
CA LYS A 15 1.30 10.77 -24.35
C LYS A 15 1.85 11.90 -23.47
N ILE A 16 3.15 11.88 -23.16
CA ILE A 16 3.87 12.97 -22.49
C ILE A 16 3.98 14.21 -23.41
N GLU A 17 4.03 14.01 -24.73
CA GLU A 17 4.11 15.11 -25.70
C GLU A 17 2.75 15.72 -26.08
N HIS A 18 1.62 15.18 -25.60
CA HIS A 18 0.29 15.64 -26.02
C HIS A 18 -0.50 16.40 -24.96
N TRP A 19 -0.04 16.39 -23.72
CA TRP A 19 -0.33 17.47 -22.74
C TRP A 19 0.53 18.71 -22.97
N VAL A 20 1.28 18.67 -24.08
CA VAL A 20 1.69 19.85 -24.82
C VAL A 20 0.63 20.24 -25.86
N THR A 21 -0.08 19.35 -26.60
CA THR A 21 -1.25 19.76 -27.45
C THR A 21 -2.09 18.61 -28.10
N THR A 22 -3.39 18.39 -27.77
CA THR A 22 -4.51 17.96 -28.72
C THR A 22 -5.25 16.58 -28.59
N GLY A 23 -5.92 16.23 -27.50
CA GLY A 23 -7.23 15.50 -27.58
C GLY A 23 -7.34 13.98 -27.87
N GLY A 24 -8.56 13.45 -27.64
CA GLY A 24 -9.10 12.21 -28.26
C GLY A 24 -9.63 11.10 -27.33
N ASN A 25 -10.95 10.86 -27.36
CA ASN A 25 -11.85 9.97 -26.59
C ASN A 25 -11.61 8.43 -26.73
N VAL A 26 -11.92 7.59 -25.70
CA VAL A 26 -11.89 6.09 -25.77
C VAL A 26 -13.03 5.43 -24.96
N THR A 27 -13.53 4.30 -25.46
CA THR A 27 -14.57 3.38 -24.95
C THR A 27 -13.99 2.14 -24.22
N VAL A 28 -14.79 1.49 -23.35
CA VAL A 28 -14.43 0.54 -22.26
C VAL A 28 -14.89 -0.89 -22.56
N GLU A 29 -14.14 -1.95 -22.17
CA GLU A 29 -14.67 -3.26 -21.69
C GLU A 29 -13.61 -4.20 -21.01
N ASN A 30 -13.93 -4.60 -19.75
CA ASN A 30 -13.60 -5.71 -18.80
C ASN A 30 -12.26 -6.52 -18.64
N ASP A 31 -12.00 -6.85 -17.36
CA ASP A 31 -10.97 -7.71 -16.66
C ASP A 31 -11.23 -9.24 -16.88
N PRO A 32 -10.41 -10.26 -16.44
CA PRO A 32 -9.46 -10.20 -15.32
C PRO A 32 -8.11 -10.98 -15.37
N ALA A 33 -7.30 -10.70 -14.34
CA ALA A 33 -6.26 -11.55 -13.71
C ALA A 33 -4.83 -11.63 -14.29
N GLU A 34 -3.91 -11.86 -13.33
CA GLU A 34 -2.49 -12.26 -13.38
C GLU A 34 -1.35 -11.22 -13.37
N THR A 35 -0.64 -11.24 -12.23
CA THR A 35 0.81 -11.47 -12.09
C THR A 35 1.75 -10.61 -12.94
N THR A 36 2.58 -9.82 -12.25
CA THR A 36 4.04 -9.76 -12.50
C THR A 36 4.71 -8.97 -11.39
N ALA A 37 5.41 -9.69 -10.50
CA ALA A 37 6.45 -9.13 -9.65
C ALA A 37 7.80 -9.31 -10.38
N PRO A 38 8.69 -8.31 -10.42
CA PRO A 38 10.08 -8.54 -10.81
C PRO A 38 10.87 -9.02 -9.59
N ALA A 39 11.55 -10.15 -9.75
CA ALA A 39 12.55 -10.64 -8.83
C ALA A 39 13.87 -9.89 -9.01
N ALA A 40 14.39 -9.31 -7.94
CA ALA A 40 15.82 -9.08 -7.72
C ALA A 40 16.07 -8.97 -6.21
N ALA A 41 16.81 -9.93 -5.64
CA ALA A 41 17.41 -9.78 -4.32
C ALA A 41 18.72 -9.00 -4.45
N PRO A 42 19.08 -8.15 -3.46
CA PRO A 42 20.00 -8.65 -2.44
C PRO A 42 19.78 -8.08 -1.02
N ALA A 43 20.49 -8.72 -0.07
CA ALA A 43 20.70 -8.34 1.33
C ALA A 43 19.49 -8.41 2.27
N SER A 44 19.37 -9.56 2.94
CA SER A 44 18.43 -9.79 4.04
C SER A 44 18.63 -8.76 5.16
N ALA A 45 17.71 -7.79 5.22
CA ALA A 45 17.30 -7.22 6.50
C ALA A 45 16.97 -8.37 7.47
N PRO A 46 17.17 -8.22 8.79
CA PRO A 46 16.82 -9.27 9.73
C PRO A 46 15.38 -9.71 9.45
N ALA A 47 15.14 -11.02 9.41
CA ALA A 47 13.91 -11.64 8.88
C ALA A 47 12.61 -11.25 9.62
N ASP A 48 12.70 -10.34 10.58
CA ASP A 48 11.63 -9.83 11.43
C ASP A 48 11.65 -8.29 11.53
N ALA A 49 12.33 -7.60 10.61
CA ALA A 49 12.26 -6.14 10.53
C ALA A 49 10.85 -5.71 10.10
N PRO A 50 10.22 -4.74 10.77
CA PRO A 50 8.89 -4.25 10.40
C PRO A 50 8.88 -3.49 9.07
N LEU A 51 10.06 -3.07 8.58
CA LEU A 51 10.24 -2.36 7.32
C LEU A 51 11.51 -2.84 6.61
N ASP A 52 11.40 -3.18 5.33
CA ASP A 52 12.56 -3.36 4.46
C ASP A 52 13.04 -2.02 3.93
N SER A 53 14.10 -1.48 4.54
CA SER A 53 14.71 -0.22 4.12
C SER A 53 15.26 -0.27 2.69
N THR A 54 15.53 -1.46 2.13
CA THR A 54 16.06 -1.61 0.76
C THR A 54 15.03 -1.18 -0.27
N THR A 55 13.80 -1.67 -0.15
CA THR A 55 12.66 -1.34 -1.03
C THR A 55 12.47 0.18 -1.13
N LEU A 56 12.45 0.87 0.01
CA LEU A 56 12.26 2.31 0.02
C LEU A 56 13.50 3.06 -0.49
N ASN A 57 14.70 2.57 -0.19
CA ASN A 57 15.95 3.18 -0.67
C ASN A 57 16.10 3.09 -2.20
N GLU A 58 15.65 2.01 -2.82
CA GLU A 58 15.59 1.89 -4.29
C GLU A 58 14.57 2.86 -4.88
N PHE A 59 13.40 3.00 -4.26
CA PHE A 59 12.36 3.92 -4.69
C PHE A 59 12.81 5.39 -4.62
N THR A 60 13.61 5.77 -3.62
CA THR A 60 14.12 7.14 -3.47
C THR A 60 15.46 7.37 -4.15
N GLY A 61 16.04 6.37 -4.81
CA GLY A 61 17.37 6.47 -5.40
C GLY A 61 18.48 6.78 -4.37
N GLY A 62 18.28 6.41 -3.11
CA GLY A 62 19.20 6.71 -2.02
C GLY A 62 19.04 8.09 -1.37
N ASP A 63 18.06 8.91 -1.78
CA ASP A 63 17.81 10.21 -1.15
C ASP A 63 17.15 10.03 0.23
N ALA A 64 17.90 10.37 1.28
CA ALA A 64 17.46 10.27 2.66
C ALA A 64 16.37 11.29 3.03
N SER A 65 16.33 12.45 2.37
CA SER A 65 15.32 13.50 2.63
C SER A 65 13.99 13.08 2.04
N LEU A 66 13.99 12.62 0.79
CA LEU A 66 12.81 12.07 0.13
C LEU A 66 12.28 10.83 0.88
N ARG A 67 13.18 9.95 1.34
CA ARG A 67 12.82 8.81 2.18
C ARG A 67 12.07 9.25 3.43
N ARG A 68 12.60 10.23 4.15
CA ARG A 68 11.96 10.76 5.37
C ARG A 68 10.59 11.37 5.06
N GLU A 69 10.47 12.14 3.98
CA GLU A 69 9.19 12.73 3.56
C GLU A 69 8.12 11.67 3.29
N ILE A 70 8.47 10.61 2.55
CA ILE A 70 7.55 9.49 2.27
C ILE A 70 7.11 8.79 3.56
N LEU A 71 8.05 8.54 4.49
CA LEU A 71 7.72 7.90 5.77
C LEU A 71 6.79 8.76 6.62
N LEU A 72 7.02 10.08 6.68
CA LEU A 72 6.15 11.01 7.39
C LEU A 72 4.74 11.08 6.76
N GLN A 73 4.67 11.11 5.43
CA GLN A 73 3.39 11.09 4.72
C GLN A 73 2.65 9.77 4.97
N PHE A 74 3.35 8.64 4.99
CA PHE A 74 2.78 7.35 5.33
C PHE A 74 2.18 7.39 6.74
N MET A 75 2.93 7.83 7.75
CA MET A 75 2.45 7.92 9.14
C MET A 75 1.20 8.80 9.27
N ALA A 76 1.17 9.94 8.56
CA ALA A 76 0.03 10.84 8.56
C ALA A 76 -1.23 10.22 7.92
N SER A 77 -1.05 9.31 6.95
CA SER A 77 -2.16 8.61 6.29
C SER A 77 -2.57 7.30 6.97
N ASP A 78 -1.67 6.64 7.68
CA ASP A 78 -1.92 5.32 8.27
C ASP A 78 -2.88 5.40 9.46
N GLU A 79 -2.70 6.38 10.35
CA GLU A 79 -3.55 6.52 11.55
C GLU A 79 -5.05 6.70 11.23
N PRO A 80 -5.47 7.61 10.33
CA PRO A 80 -6.88 7.73 9.96
C PRO A 80 -7.42 6.46 9.28
N ASP A 81 -6.57 5.74 8.53
CA ASP A 81 -6.98 4.52 7.82
C ASP A 81 -7.15 3.35 8.79
N ALA A 82 -6.25 3.22 9.76
CA ALA A 82 -6.38 2.27 10.85
C ALA A 82 -7.62 2.56 11.71
N ALA A 83 -7.91 3.84 11.99
CA ALA A 83 -9.11 4.24 12.71
C ALA A 83 -10.40 3.91 11.92
N GLU A 84 -10.45 4.22 10.63
CA GLU A 84 -11.57 3.86 9.75
C GLU A 84 -11.76 2.34 9.70
N LEU A 85 -10.68 1.56 9.61
CA LEU A 85 -10.75 0.10 9.58
C LEU A 85 -11.35 -0.47 10.88
N ARG A 86 -10.93 0.06 12.04
CA ARG A 86 -11.49 -0.34 13.34
C ARG A 86 -12.99 -0.03 13.42
N GLN A 87 -13.41 1.14 12.94
CA GLN A 87 -14.83 1.51 12.91
C GLN A 87 -15.63 0.61 11.97
N ALA A 88 -15.10 0.31 10.78
CA ALA A 88 -15.75 -0.59 9.83
C ALA A 88 -15.90 -2.01 10.38
N LEU A 89 -14.88 -2.52 11.10
CA LEU A 89 -14.95 -3.79 11.82
C LEU A 89 -15.99 -3.77 12.94
N ALA A 90 -16.11 -2.67 13.69
CA ALA A 90 -17.12 -2.53 14.74
C ALA A 90 -18.55 -2.42 14.16
N GLY A 91 -18.69 -1.81 12.98
CA GLY A 91 -19.96 -1.62 12.27
C GLY A 91 -20.35 -2.77 11.32
N ASP A 92 -19.55 -3.83 11.23
CA ASP A 92 -19.76 -4.97 10.33
C ASP A 92 -19.87 -4.58 8.83
N ASP A 93 -19.21 -3.48 8.44
CA ASP A 93 -19.22 -2.98 7.07
C ASP A 93 -18.12 -3.64 6.22
N CYS A 94 -18.43 -4.81 5.67
CA CYS A 94 -17.52 -5.58 4.80
C CYS A 94 -16.95 -4.76 3.64
N ALA A 95 -17.74 -3.86 3.04
CA ALA A 95 -17.30 -3.07 1.91
C ALA A 95 -16.24 -2.05 2.32
N THR A 96 -16.46 -1.36 3.44
CA THR A 96 -15.48 -0.42 4.00
C THR A 96 -14.24 -1.16 4.54
N ILE A 97 -14.41 -2.31 5.20
CA ILE A 97 -13.29 -3.16 5.65
C ILE A 97 -12.37 -3.49 4.46
N ALA A 98 -12.93 -4.02 3.37
CA ALA A 98 -12.14 -4.41 2.20
C ALA A 98 -11.43 -3.21 1.57
N LYS A 99 -12.13 -2.08 1.44
CA LYS A 99 -11.59 -0.86 0.83
C LYS A 99 -10.46 -0.25 1.67
N THR A 100 -10.65 -0.10 2.97
CA THR A 100 -9.67 0.51 3.86
C THR A 100 -8.45 -0.40 4.04
N ALA A 101 -8.66 -1.71 4.21
CA ALA A 101 -7.56 -2.67 4.26
C ALA A 101 -6.74 -2.70 2.96
N HIS A 102 -7.38 -2.56 1.80
CA HIS A 102 -6.69 -2.44 0.51
C HIS A 102 -5.75 -1.21 0.47
N ARG A 103 -6.22 -0.07 0.99
CA ARG A 103 -5.46 1.18 1.05
C ARG A 103 -4.25 1.07 1.96
N VAL A 104 -4.43 0.55 3.18
CA VAL A 104 -3.35 0.29 4.13
C VAL A 104 -2.33 -0.68 3.54
N LYS A 105 -2.77 -1.77 2.90
CA LYS A 105 -1.89 -2.73 2.21
C LYS A 105 -1.02 -2.04 1.16
N GLY A 106 -1.63 -1.22 0.30
CA GLY A 106 -0.92 -0.52 -0.78
C GLY A 106 0.15 0.42 -0.24
N ALA A 107 -0.21 1.25 0.73
CA ALA A 107 0.71 2.17 1.40
C ALA A 107 1.87 1.42 2.09
N SER A 108 1.55 0.32 2.78
CA SER A 108 2.54 -0.50 3.49
C SER A 108 3.55 -1.15 2.54
N ARG A 109 3.09 -1.69 1.40
CA ARG A 109 3.99 -2.29 0.39
C ARG A 109 4.91 -1.25 -0.24
N MET A 110 4.42 -0.03 -0.46
CA MET A 110 5.23 1.05 -1.05
C MET A 110 6.45 1.40 -0.19
N ILE A 111 6.31 1.36 1.14
CA ILE A 111 7.41 1.64 2.07
C ILE A 111 8.20 0.38 2.48
N GLY A 112 7.85 -0.80 1.98
CA GLY A 112 8.48 -2.07 2.36
C GLY A 112 8.02 -2.65 3.70
N ALA A 113 6.90 -2.18 4.27
CA ALA A 113 6.32 -2.69 5.52
C ALA A 113 5.54 -4.00 5.31
N GLN A 114 6.27 -5.05 4.90
CA GLN A 114 5.67 -6.31 4.47
C GLN A 114 4.83 -7.02 5.55
N PRO A 115 5.26 -7.11 6.83
CA PRO A 115 4.45 -7.75 7.87
C PRO A 115 3.07 -7.09 8.04
N TYR A 116 3.04 -5.76 8.05
CA TYR A 116 1.80 -5.00 8.18
C TYR A 116 0.92 -5.13 6.92
N ALA A 117 1.52 -5.07 5.73
CA ALA A 117 0.83 -5.32 4.47
C ALA A 117 0.16 -6.70 4.41
N ASN A 118 0.82 -7.75 4.93
CA ASN A 118 0.30 -9.11 4.93
C ASN A 118 -0.94 -9.26 5.83
N VAL A 119 -0.98 -8.56 6.97
CA VAL A 119 -2.17 -8.57 7.83
C VAL A 119 -3.31 -7.79 7.17
N ALA A 120 -3.02 -6.62 6.58
CA ALA A 120 -4.01 -5.86 5.83
C ALA A 120 -4.60 -6.67 4.66
N GLU A 121 -3.79 -7.48 3.97
CA GLU A 121 -4.26 -8.39 2.91
C GLU A 121 -5.19 -9.48 3.44
N ARG A 122 -4.92 -10.05 4.62
CA ARG A 122 -5.83 -11.02 5.26
C ARG A 122 -7.18 -10.39 5.59
N ILE A 123 -7.18 -9.17 6.12
CA ILE A 123 -8.40 -8.42 6.44
C ILE A 123 -9.16 -8.05 5.17
N GLU A 124 -8.47 -7.58 4.15
CA GLU A 124 -9.06 -7.25 2.85
C GLU A 124 -9.76 -8.46 2.24
N ARG A 125 -9.09 -9.62 2.21
CA ARG A 125 -9.67 -10.86 1.70
C ARG A 125 -10.92 -11.25 2.48
N ALA A 126 -10.84 -11.26 3.80
CA ALA A 126 -11.96 -11.59 4.66
C ALA A 126 -13.15 -10.63 4.46
N GLY A 127 -12.90 -9.33 4.32
CA GLY A 127 -13.92 -8.33 3.99
C GLY A 127 -14.57 -8.55 2.62
N ARG A 128 -13.80 -8.94 1.60
CA ARG A 128 -14.32 -9.27 0.26
C ARG A 128 -15.18 -10.54 0.25
N GLU A 129 -14.80 -11.51 1.08
CA GLU A 129 -15.51 -12.79 1.23
C GLU A 129 -16.73 -12.68 2.17
N GLY A 130 -16.88 -11.54 2.86
CA GLY A 130 -17.94 -11.34 3.86
C GLY A 130 -17.70 -12.08 5.18
N ASP A 131 -16.50 -12.61 5.40
CA ASP A 131 -16.11 -13.31 6.63
C ASP A 131 -15.66 -12.32 7.71
N LEU A 132 -16.64 -11.71 8.36
CA LEU A 132 -16.42 -10.75 9.45
C LEU A 132 -15.67 -11.38 10.64
N ALA A 133 -15.85 -12.68 10.89
CA ALA A 133 -15.17 -13.36 11.98
C ALA A 133 -13.67 -13.48 11.71
N ALA A 134 -13.29 -13.85 10.48
CA ALA A 134 -11.90 -13.88 10.05
C ALA A 134 -11.28 -12.47 10.03
N ALA A 135 -12.02 -11.45 9.56
CA ALA A 135 -11.55 -10.07 9.54
C ALA A 135 -11.27 -9.55 10.96
N LYS A 136 -12.23 -9.71 11.87
CA LYS A 136 -12.08 -9.34 13.29
C LYS A 136 -10.99 -10.14 14.00
N GLY A 137 -10.83 -11.42 13.65
CA GLY A 137 -9.75 -12.26 14.19
C GLY A 137 -8.35 -11.76 13.84
N CYS A 138 -8.20 -10.93 12.81
CA CYS A 138 -6.92 -10.36 12.41
C CYS A 138 -6.61 -8.98 13.05
N ILE A 139 -7.54 -8.37 13.80
CA ILE A 139 -7.35 -7.00 14.31
C ILE A 139 -6.19 -6.89 15.31
N ALA A 140 -6.01 -7.90 16.17
CA ALA A 140 -4.91 -7.93 17.12
C ALA A 140 -3.54 -8.05 16.43
N ASP A 141 -3.49 -8.80 15.30
CA ASP A 141 -2.30 -8.85 14.46
C ASP A 141 -2.04 -7.49 13.81
N PHE A 142 -3.09 -6.83 13.34
CA PHE A 142 -3.00 -5.55 12.64
C PHE A 142 -2.46 -4.46 13.56
N GLU A 143 -3.02 -4.34 14.77
CA GLU A 143 -2.59 -3.37 15.77
C GLU A 143 -1.16 -3.62 16.25
N ARG A 144 -0.76 -4.89 16.39
CA ARG A 144 0.61 -5.24 16.74
C ARG A 144 1.59 -4.81 15.66
N GLU A 145 1.34 -5.14 14.40
CA GLU A 145 2.25 -4.76 13.32
C GLU A 145 2.25 -3.23 13.08
N GLN A 146 1.10 -2.56 13.24
CA GLN A 146 1.01 -1.11 13.20
C GLN A 146 1.90 -0.48 14.29
N ALA A 147 1.80 -0.94 15.54
CA ALA A 147 2.60 -0.42 16.64
C ALA A 147 4.11 -0.70 16.45
N ARG A 148 4.47 -1.88 15.95
CA ARG A 148 5.87 -2.22 15.60
C ARG A 148 6.42 -1.30 14.52
N LEU A 149 5.64 -1.06 13.47
CA LEU A 149 6.01 -0.16 12.40
C LEU A 149 6.14 1.28 12.89
N ALA A 150 5.17 1.78 13.65
CA ALA A 150 5.22 3.12 14.22
C ALA A 150 6.47 3.31 15.09
N ALA A 151 6.78 2.38 16.00
CA ALA A 151 7.97 2.45 16.84
C ALA A 151 9.27 2.48 16.01
N TYR A 152 9.34 1.68 14.95
CA TYR A 152 10.47 1.68 14.03
C TYR A 152 10.62 3.02 13.29
N LEU A 153 9.51 3.56 12.76
CA LEU A 153 9.52 4.83 12.04
C LEU A 153 9.97 6.00 12.92
N HIS A 154 9.52 6.07 14.19
CA HIS A 154 9.99 7.09 15.14
C HIS A 154 11.50 6.99 15.39
N SER A 155 12.04 5.76 15.48
CA SER A 155 13.48 5.56 15.66
C SER A 155 14.32 5.97 14.43
N GLU A 156 13.75 5.89 13.23
CA GLU A 156 14.39 6.28 11.96
C GLU A 156 14.25 7.78 11.65
N THR A 157 13.12 8.41 11.98
CA THR A 157 12.86 9.84 11.68
C THR A 157 13.42 10.80 12.72
N GLY A 158 13.86 10.29 13.88
CA GLY A 158 14.47 11.06 14.97
C GLY A 158 13.48 11.93 15.75
N GLU A 159 12.18 11.69 15.62
CA GLU A 159 11.15 12.36 16.40
C GLU A 159 10.92 11.57 17.70
N ALA A 160 11.46 12.10 18.80
CA ALA A 160 11.25 11.63 20.17
C ALA A 160 10.37 12.64 20.94
#